data_AF-A0A7M1S6C1-F1
#
_entry.id   AF-A0A7M1S6C1-F1
#
_cell.length_a   1.000
_cell.length_b   1.000
_cell.length_c   1.000
_cell.angle_alpha   90.00
_cell.angle_beta   90.00
_cell.angle_gamma   90.00
#
_symmetry.space_group_name_H-M   'P 1'
#
loop_
_entity.id
_entity.type
_entity.pdbx_description
1 polymer ?
#
loop_
_entity_poly.entity_id
_entity_poly.type
_entity_poly.pdbx_seq_one_letter_code
_entity_poly.pdbx_strand_id
1 'polypeptide(L)'
;MKTRVAVAFTGPSGSGKTTLVEKVAKALIVTKKVAIIKNDPKDKAAFDVEGKDSHRFFQTGAEVVVTSPTRTTYFSHREKRLDEIVSMVNDFDILLVEGLKTLPLPRIAIFRNKIDESYFECSEAIAIDDSIDLSEYTLPGHIDILDLNDLDAILDWISRHAKVI
;
A
#
# COMPACT_ATOMS: atom_id res chain seq x y z
N MET A 1 -1.55 23.60 -6.74
CA MET A 1 -1.16 22.18 -6.83
C MET A 1 -2.41 21.33 -6.61
N LYS A 2 -2.59 20.24 -7.36
CA LYS A 2 -3.66 19.28 -7.06
C LYS A 2 -3.41 18.69 -5.67
N THR A 3 -4.47 18.55 -4.87
CA THR A 3 -4.40 17.89 -3.57
C THR A 3 -4.06 16.42 -3.76
N ARG A 4 -2.96 15.95 -3.17
CA ARG A 4 -2.60 14.54 -3.14
C ARG A 4 -3.08 13.95 -1.83
N VAL A 5 -3.55 12.72 -1.87
CA VAL A 5 -4.00 12.01 -0.66
C VAL A 5 -3.34 10.64 -0.54
N ALA A 6 -3.30 10.10 0.67
CA ALA A 6 -2.73 8.79 0.95
C ALA A 6 -3.59 7.96 1.90
N VAL A 7 -3.58 6.65 1.68
CA VAL A 7 -4.23 5.64 2.52
C VAL A 7 -3.34 4.40 2.59
N ALA A 8 -3.36 3.71 3.73
CA ALA A 8 -2.54 2.53 3.97
C ALA A 8 -3.38 1.25 4.12
N PHE A 9 -2.73 0.12 3.87
CA PHE A 9 -3.31 -1.22 3.96
C PHE A 9 -2.37 -2.12 4.76
N THR A 10 -2.94 -2.92 5.65
CA THR A 10 -2.18 -3.82 6.53
C THR A 10 -2.95 -5.10 6.80
N GLY A 11 -2.36 -6.01 7.58
CA GLY A 11 -2.97 -7.29 7.93
C GLY A 11 -2.00 -8.46 7.80
N PRO A 12 -2.36 -9.64 8.33
CA PRO A 12 -1.51 -10.82 8.34
C PRO A 12 -1.17 -11.33 6.94
N SER A 13 -0.09 -12.11 6.83
CA SER A 13 0.26 -12.76 5.56
C SER A 13 -0.90 -13.63 5.07
N GLY A 14 -1.21 -13.56 3.77
CA GLY A 14 -2.31 -14.34 3.19
C GLY A 14 -3.72 -13.77 3.38
N SER A 15 -3.90 -12.61 4.03
CA SER A 15 -5.24 -12.04 4.20
C SER A 15 -5.89 -11.46 2.94
N GLY A 16 -5.13 -11.35 1.84
CA GLY A 16 -5.61 -10.78 0.58
C GLY A 16 -5.34 -9.27 0.41
N LYS A 17 -4.45 -8.69 1.22
CA LYS A 17 -4.04 -7.27 1.11
C LYS A 17 -3.68 -6.86 -0.32
N THR A 18 -2.74 -7.57 -0.94
CA THR A 18 -2.25 -7.25 -2.29
C THR A 18 -3.39 -7.34 -3.30
N THR A 19 -4.27 -8.34 -3.17
CA THR A 19 -5.47 -8.47 -4.01
C THR A 19 -6.41 -7.27 -3.85
N LEU A 20 -6.64 -6.79 -2.62
CA LEU A 20 -7.48 -5.61 -2.40
C LEU A 20 -6.83 -4.34 -2.95
N VAL A 21 -5.54 -4.12 -2.66
CA VAL A 21 -4.78 -2.96 -3.17
C VAL A 21 -4.79 -2.94 -4.71
N GLU A 22 -4.62 -4.09 -5.36
CA GLU A 22 -4.73 -4.20 -6.82
C GLU A 22 -6.13 -3.84 -7.33
N LYS A 23 -7.20 -4.32 -6.70
CA LYS A 23 -8.59 -3.99 -7.08
C LYS A 23 -8.86 -2.50 -6.94
N VAL A 24 -8.47 -1.90 -5.81
CA VAL A 24 -8.60 -0.46 -5.55
C VAL A 24 -7.79 0.34 -6.58
N ALA A 25 -6.54 -0.04 -6.85
CA ALA A 25 -5.70 0.63 -7.84
C ALA A 25 -6.33 0.60 -9.24
N LYS A 26 -6.82 -0.57 -9.68
CA LYS A 26 -7.49 -0.72 -10.98
C LYS A 26 -8.75 0.12 -11.11
N ALA A 27 -9.54 0.24 -10.04
CA ALA A 27 -10.73 1.10 -10.05
C ALA A 27 -10.36 2.59 -10.12
N LEU A 28 -9.35 3.02 -9.35
CA LEU A 28 -8.98 4.43 -9.26
C LEU A 28 -8.20 4.94 -10.47
N ILE A 29 -7.37 4.11 -11.12
CA ILE A 29 -6.49 4.54 -12.21
C ILE A 29 -7.24 5.06 -13.44
N VAL A 30 -8.53 4.72 -13.58
CA VAL A 30 -9.40 5.22 -14.65
C VAL A 30 -9.63 6.74 -14.53
N THR A 31 -9.60 7.28 -13.31
CA THR A 31 -9.94 8.69 -13.04
C THR A 31 -8.85 9.47 -12.30
N LYS A 32 -7.87 8.77 -11.72
CA LYS A 32 -6.80 9.34 -10.87
C LYS A 32 -5.45 8.80 -11.29
N LYS A 33 -4.40 9.59 -11.08
CA LYS A 33 -3.02 9.10 -11.09
C LYS A 33 -2.74 8.38 -9.78
N VAL A 34 -2.41 7.09 -9.85
CA VAL A 34 -2.22 6.23 -8.67
C VAL A 34 -0.74 5.90 -8.50
N ALA A 35 -0.22 6.12 -7.30
CA ALA A 35 1.09 5.63 -6.86
C ALA A 35 0.89 4.53 -5.81
N ILE A 36 1.78 3.54 -5.79
CA ILE A 36 1.75 2.45 -4.80
C ILE A 36 3.13 2.31 -4.17
N ILE A 37 3.18 2.33 -2.85
CA ILE A 37 4.35 1.93 -2.08
C ILE A 37 4.04 0.57 -1.45
N LYS A 38 4.91 -0.40 -1.71
CA LYS A 38 4.89 -1.68 -1.00
C LYS A 38 6.17 -1.78 -0.18
N ASN A 39 6.02 -2.01 1.11
CA ASN A 39 7.15 -2.30 1.98
C ASN A 39 7.44 -3.80 2.00
N ASP A 40 8.66 -4.18 1.68
CA ASP A 40 9.14 -5.56 1.75
C ASP A 40 10.23 -5.71 2.82
N PRO A 41 9.85 -5.93 4.09
CA PRO A 41 10.80 -5.96 5.20
C PRO A 41 11.75 -7.18 5.19
N LYS A 42 11.62 -8.08 4.20
CA LYS A 42 12.45 -9.28 4.05
C LYS A 42 13.30 -9.25 2.78
N ASP A 43 13.34 -8.13 2.06
CA ASP A 43 14.14 -7.92 0.84
C ASP A 43 14.00 -9.06 -0.19
N LYS A 44 12.77 -9.52 -0.42
CA LYS A 44 12.47 -10.63 -1.35
C LYS A 44 12.15 -10.16 -2.76
N ALA A 45 11.77 -8.89 -2.92
CA ALA A 45 11.36 -8.34 -4.20
C ALA A 45 12.56 -8.18 -5.14
N ALA A 46 12.47 -8.77 -6.33
CA ALA A 46 13.46 -8.64 -7.39
C ALA A 46 12.82 -8.01 -8.63
N PHE A 47 13.42 -6.93 -9.13
CA PHE A 47 12.91 -6.16 -10.29
C PHE A 47 13.92 -6.05 -11.44
N ASP A 48 15.09 -6.66 -11.29
CA ASP A 48 16.12 -6.74 -12.32
C ASP A 48 16.62 -8.17 -12.52
N VAL A 49 17.41 -8.39 -13.57
CA VAL A 49 17.97 -9.69 -13.94
C VAL A 49 19.45 -9.75 -13.56
N GLU A 50 19.82 -10.71 -12.73
CA GLU A 50 21.19 -10.94 -12.30
C GLU A 50 22.15 -11.12 -13.50
N GLY A 51 23.31 -10.49 -13.43
CA GLY A 51 24.37 -10.58 -14.45
C GLY A 51 24.19 -9.68 -15.68
N LYS A 52 23.05 -8.98 -15.83
CA LYS A 52 22.86 -7.96 -16.89
C LYS A 52 23.54 -6.64 -16.54
N ASP A 53 23.61 -5.73 -17.52
CA ASP A 53 24.37 -4.48 -17.39
C ASP A 53 23.86 -3.60 -16.24
N SER A 54 22.54 -3.45 -16.09
CA SER A 54 21.92 -2.70 -14.98
C SER A 54 22.29 -3.28 -13.61
N HIS A 55 22.26 -4.61 -13.47
CA HIS A 55 22.70 -5.30 -12.26
C HIS A 55 24.19 -5.07 -11.99
N ARG A 56 25.05 -5.18 -13.01
CA ARG A 56 26.49 -4.92 -12.89
C ARG A 56 26.78 -3.47 -12.51
N PHE A 57 26.02 -2.50 -13.04
CA PHE A 57 26.11 -1.10 -12.64
C PHE A 57 25.72 -0.93 -11.18
N PHE A 58 24.65 -1.58 -10.73
CA PHE A 58 24.21 -1.46 -9.33
C PHE A 58 25.25 -2.03 -8.36
N GLN A 59 25.92 -3.13 -8.72
CA GLN A 59 27.02 -3.73 -7.96
C GLN A 59 28.25 -2.81 -7.80
N THR A 60 28.39 -1.74 -8.60
CA THR A 60 29.47 -0.75 -8.41
C THR A 60 29.30 0.11 -7.15
N GLY A 61 28.12 0.09 -6.52
CA GLY A 61 27.74 1.00 -5.45
C GLY A 61 27.14 2.32 -5.96
N ALA A 62 27.07 2.53 -7.27
CA ALA A 62 26.37 3.66 -7.86
C ALA A 62 24.85 3.51 -7.74
N GLU A 63 24.19 4.66 -7.67
CA GLU A 63 22.75 4.78 -7.91
C GLU A 63 22.48 4.58 -9.40
N VAL A 64 21.50 3.75 -9.77
CA VAL A 64 21.28 3.35 -11.17
C VAL A 64 19.87 3.71 -11.61
N VAL A 65 19.77 4.39 -12.76
CA VAL A 65 18.51 4.66 -13.44
C VAL A 65 18.50 3.92 -14.77
N VAL A 66 17.48 3.10 -15.00
CA VAL A 66 17.24 2.40 -16.26
C VAL A 66 16.00 3.02 -16.91
N THR A 67 16.13 3.50 -18.14
CA THR A 67 15.03 4.10 -18.90
C THR A 67 14.65 3.22 -20.08
N SER A 68 13.36 3.20 -20.41
CA SER A 68 12.82 2.58 -21.61
C SER A 68 11.62 3.38 -22.14
N PRO A 69 11.13 3.11 -23.35
CA PRO A 69 9.95 3.80 -23.89
C PRO A 69 8.68 3.66 -23.03
N THR A 70 8.61 2.64 -22.15
CA THR A 70 7.41 2.31 -21.38
C THR A 70 7.59 2.41 -19.86
N ARG A 71 8.82 2.51 -19.36
CA ARG A 71 9.08 2.60 -17.90
C ARG A 71 10.43 3.22 -17.58
N THR A 72 10.51 3.76 -16.38
CA THR A 72 11.76 4.15 -15.73
C THR A 72 11.88 3.38 -14.42
N THR A 73 13.04 2.75 -14.20
CA THR A 73 13.36 2.05 -12.94
C THR A 73 14.54 2.73 -12.28
N TYR A 74 14.49 2.87 -10.96
CA TYR A 74 15.57 3.45 -10.17
C TYR A 74 15.96 2.51 -9.03
N PHE A 75 17.24 2.19 -8.97
CA PHE A 75 17.85 1.34 -7.94
C PHE A 75 18.72 2.18 -7.02
N SER A 76 18.51 2.04 -5.71
CA SER A 76 19.24 2.77 -4.70
C SER A 76 19.80 1.84 -3.63
N HIS A 77 20.98 2.18 -3.12
CA HIS A 77 21.60 1.52 -1.97
C HIS A 77 21.08 2.07 -0.63
N ARG A 78 20.32 3.17 -0.68
CA ARG A 78 19.80 3.85 0.52
C ARG A 78 18.31 3.59 0.68
N GLU A 79 17.93 3.19 1.88
CA GLU A 79 16.55 3.30 2.33
C GLU A 79 16.13 4.77 2.29
N LYS A 80 14.96 5.04 1.70
CA LYS A 80 14.41 6.39 1.57
C LYS A 80 13.23 6.55 2.50
N ARG A 81 13.14 7.73 3.11
CA ARG A 81 11.95 8.11 3.87
C ARG A 81 10.75 8.31 2.95
N LEU A 82 9.54 8.26 3.52
CA LEU A 82 8.31 8.42 2.76
C LEU A 82 8.26 9.74 1.97
N ASP A 83 8.71 10.84 2.57
CA ASP A 83 8.75 12.16 1.94
C ASP A 83 9.69 12.21 0.74
N GLU A 84 10.83 11.53 0.81
CA GLU A 84 11.74 11.36 -0.33
C GLU A 84 11.08 10.54 -1.45
N ILE A 85 10.42 9.43 -1.12
CA ILE A 85 9.73 8.57 -2.11
C ILE A 85 8.58 9.34 -2.78
N VAL A 86 7.77 10.05 -1.99
CA VAL A 86 6.67 10.90 -2.49
C VAL A 86 7.20 11.97 -3.43
N SER A 87 8.34 12.59 -3.09
CA SER A 87 8.99 13.61 -3.92
C SER A 87 9.55 13.03 -5.21
N MET A 88 10.01 11.77 -5.21
CA MET A 88 10.51 11.11 -6.42
C MET A 88 9.40 10.78 -7.42
N VAL A 89 8.23 10.31 -6.94
CA VAL A 89 7.10 9.99 -7.82
C VAL A 89 6.43 11.28 -8.29
N ASN A 90 6.20 12.23 -7.37
CA ASN A 90 5.65 13.57 -7.54
C ASN A 90 4.25 13.68 -8.20
N ASP A 91 4.05 13.08 -9.37
CA ASP A 91 2.88 13.19 -10.23
C ASP A 91 1.85 12.10 -9.97
N PHE A 92 1.13 12.21 -8.85
CA PHE A 92 0.02 11.34 -8.49
C PHE A 92 -1.10 12.12 -7.79
N ASP A 93 -2.32 11.59 -7.82
CA ASP A 93 -3.46 12.13 -7.08
C ASP A 93 -3.70 11.33 -5.78
N ILE A 94 -3.44 10.02 -5.79
CA ILE A 94 -3.56 9.15 -4.62
C ILE A 94 -2.37 8.19 -4.47
N LEU A 95 -1.89 8.06 -3.24
CA LEU A 95 -0.87 7.10 -2.82
C LEU A 95 -1.51 5.96 -2.02
N LEU A 96 -1.32 4.72 -2.47
CA LEU A 96 -1.70 3.51 -1.74
C LEU A 96 -0.45 2.92 -1.09
N VAL A 97 -0.50 2.66 0.22
CA VAL A 97 0.64 2.11 0.96
C VAL A 97 0.32 0.71 1.47
N GLU A 98 0.98 -0.32 0.96
CA GLU A 98 0.95 -1.67 1.52
C GLU A 98 2.09 -1.84 2.54
N GLY A 99 1.75 -1.94 3.83
CA GLY A 99 2.72 -2.08 4.92
C GLY A 99 3.01 -0.76 5.66
N LEU A 100 4.25 -0.59 6.13
CA LEU A 100 4.72 0.58 6.92
C LEU A 100 3.74 0.97 8.04
N LYS A 101 3.54 0.08 9.03
CA LYS A 101 2.54 0.25 10.11
C LYS A 101 2.69 1.55 10.91
N THR A 102 3.89 2.11 10.96
CA THR A 102 4.24 3.31 11.72
C THR A 102 3.88 4.62 11.01
N LEU A 103 3.48 4.57 9.74
CA LEU A 103 3.05 5.77 9.04
C LEU A 103 1.71 6.26 9.58
N PRO A 104 1.58 7.57 9.92
CA PRO A 104 0.35 8.17 10.43
C PRO A 104 -0.61 8.46 9.28
N LEU A 105 -1.01 7.39 8.58
CA LEU A 105 -1.96 7.39 7.47
C LEU A 105 -3.20 6.59 7.88
N PRO A 106 -4.40 7.06 7.49
CA PRO A 106 -5.63 6.28 7.59
C PRO A 106 -5.42 4.91 6.98
N ARG A 107 -5.87 3.86 7.66
CA ARG A 107 -5.48 2.49 7.36
C ARG A 107 -6.63 1.51 7.47
N ILE A 108 -6.68 0.64 6.47
CA ILE A 108 -7.55 -0.53 6.44
C ILE A 108 -6.72 -1.77 6.79
N ALA A 109 -7.09 -2.50 7.85
CA ALA A 109 -6.55 -3.83 8.14
C ALA A 109 -7.43 -4.92 7.53
N ILE A 110 -6.82 -5.82 6.77
CA ILE A 110 -7.53 -6.88 6.03
C ILE A 110 -7.40 -8.20 6.78
N PHE A 111 -8.52 -8.86 7.05
CA PHE A 111 -8.58 -10.16 7.70
C PHE A 111 -9.46 -11.16 6.95
N ARG A 112 -9.12 -12.43 7.10
CA ARG A 112 -9.92 -13.61 6.74
C ARG A 112 -9.71 -14.66 7.81
N ASN A 113 -10.73 -15.45 8.09
CA ASN A 113 -10.83 -16.52 9.10
C ASN A 113 -10.68 -16.07 10.56
N LYS A 114 -9.78 -15.12 10.85
CA LYS A 114 -9.53 -14.61 12.19
C LYS A 114 -9.05 -13.17 12.15
N ILE A 115 -9.53 -12.36 13.09
CA ILE A 115 -9.01 -11.01 13.34
C ILE A 115 -7.76 -11.11 14.22
N ASP A 116 -6.71 -10.40 13.83
CA ASP A 116 -5.55 -10.16 14.68
C ASP A 116 -5.68 -8.76 15.30
N GLU A 117 -6.07 -8.72 16.57
CA GLU A 117 -6.36 -7.49 17.31
C GLU A 117 -5.13 -6.57 17.44
N SER A 118 -3.91 -7.08 17.23
CA SER A 118 -2.68 -6.27 17.26
C SER A 118 -2.62 -5.18 16.17
N TYR A 119 -3.54 -5.22 15.20
CA TYR A 119 -3.64 -4.22 14.14
C TYR A 119 -4.66 -3.11 14.45
N PHE A 120 -5.47 -3.24 15.51
CA PHE A 120 -6.48 -2.24 15.87
C PHE A 120 -5.86 -0.87 16.17
N GLU A 121 -4.76 -0.84 16.91
CA GLU A 121 -4.10 0.42 17.29
C GLU A 121 -3.56 1.23 16.09
N CYS A 122 -3.35 0.57 14.94
CA CYS A 122 -2.80 1.21 13.75
C CYS A 122 -3.81 1.41 12.62
N SER A 123 -5.08 1.07 12.83
CA SER A 123 -6.10 1.01 11.77
C SER A 123 -7.40 1.69 12.17
N GLU A 124 -7.92 2.51 11.28
CA GLU A 124 -9.22 3.17 11.40
C GLU A 124 -10.36 2.32 10.82
N ALA A 125 -10.04 1.31 10.00
CA ALA A 125 -11.01 0.35 9.51
C ALA A 125 -10.45 -1.07 9.45
N ILE A 126 -11.34 -2.05 9.53
CA ILE A 126 -11.08 -3.43 9.17
C ILE A 126 -11.92 -3.83 7.96
N ALA A 127 -11.33 -4.57 7.03
CA ALA A 127 -12.04 -5.20 5.93
C ALA A 127 -12.02 -6.72 6.13
N ILE A 128 -13.22 -7.32 6.26
CA ILE A 128 -13.41 -8.74 6.58
C ILE A 128 -14.36 -9.39 5.58
N ASP A 129 -14.27 -10.71 5.43
CA ASP A 129 -15.26 -11.49 4.68
C ASP A 129 -16.18 -12.28 5.64
N ASP A 130 -17.05 -13.10 5.05
CA ASP A 130 -18.01 -13.96 5.74
C ASP A 130 -17.39 -15.07 6.58
N SER A 131 -16.07 -15.28 6.50
CA SER A 131 -15.38 -16.28 7.34
C SER A 131 -15.12 -15.81 8.77
N ILE A 132 -15.48 -14.57 9.11
CA ILE A 132 -15.29 -13.98 10.44
C ILE A 132 -16.64 -13.69 11.09
N ASP A 133 -16.88 -14.33 12.24
CA ASP A 133 -17.99 -13.97 13.12
C ASP A 133 -17.54 -12.84 14.07
N LEU A 134 -18.07 -11.64 13.83
CA LEU A 134 -17.77 -10.46 14.65
C LEU A 134 -18.20 -10.58 16.11
N SER A 135 -19.16 -11.47 16.43
CA SER A 135 -19.60 -11.67 17.81
C SER A 135 -18.52 -12.30 18.70
N GLU A 136 -17.48 -12.89 18.10
CA GLU A 136 -16.33 -13.46 18.81
C GLU A 136 -15.29 -12.39 19.25
N TYR A 137 -15.44 -11.13 18.81
CA TYR A 137 -14.45 -10.07 19.02
C TYR A 137 -15.03 -8.85 19.71
N THR A 138 -14.21 -8.18 20.52
CA THR A 138 -14.55 -6.86 21.08
C THR A 138 -13.84 -5.77 20.28
N LEU A 139 -14.56 -5.15 19.35
CA LEU A 139 -14.00 -4.10 18.50
C LEU A 139 -13.96 -2.74 19.21
N PRO A 140 -12.87 -1.98 19.09
CA PRO A 140 -12.85 -0.57 19.48
C PRO A 140 -13.90 0.23 18.71
N GLY A 141 -14.64 1.11 19.38
CA GLY A 141 -15.72 1.89 18.76
C GLY A 141 -15.29 2.93 17.70
N HIS A 142 -13.99 3.10 17.47
CA HIS A 142 -13.45 3.98 16.43
C HIS A 142 -13.12 3.24 15.12
N ILE A 143 -13.24 1.91 15.10
CA ILE A 143 -12.91 1.08 13.93
C ILE A 143 -14.16 0.90 13.08
N ASP A 144 -14.09 1.36 11.83
CA ASP A 144 -15.09 1.05 10.83
C ASP A 144 -14.97 -0.41 10.36
N ILE A 145 -16.11 -1.03 10.06
CA ILE A 145 -16.17 -2.40 9.54
C ILE A 145 -16.58 -2.34 8.08
N LEU A 146 -15.76 -2.90 7.20
CA LEU A 146 -15.98 -2.97 5.76
C LEU A 146 -16.12 -4.44 5.32
N ASP A 147 -17.01 -4.69 4.37
CA ASP A 147 -17.04 -5.97 3.65
C ASP A 147 -15.89 -5.99 2.63
N LEU A 148 -14.99 -6.95 2.78
CA LEU A 148 -13.84 -7.17 1.90
C LEU A 148 -14.23 -7.45 0.44
N ASN A 149 -15.46 -7.87 0.20
CA ASN A 149 -16.01 -8.15 -1.13
C ASN A 149 -16.78 -6.95 -1.72
N ASP A 150 -17.11 -5.93 -0.92
CA ASP A 150 -17.75 -4.70 -1.38
C ASP A 150 -16.70 -3.63 -1.74
N LEU A 151 -16.23 -3.67 -2.98
CA LEU A 151 -15.23 -2.72 -3.46
C LEU A 151 -15.73 -1.27 -3.45
N ASP A 152 -17.03 -1.04 -3.68
CA ASP A 152 -17.59 0.30 -3.74
C ASP A 152 -17.62 0.94 -2.35
N ALA A 153 -18.02 0.18 -1.32
CA ALA A 153 -17.94 0.63 0.08
C ALA A 153 -16.50 0.94 0.51
N ILE A 154 -15.52 0.14 0.07
CA ILE A 154 -14.10 0.39 0.35
C ILE A 154 -13.62 1.67 -0.36
N LEU A 155 -13.98 1.88 -1.62
CA LEU A 155 -13.62 3.08 -2.37
C LEU A 155 -14.26 4.34 -1.76
N ASP A 156 -15.52 4.25 -1.33
CA ASP A 156 -16.20 5.33 -0.62
C ASP A 156 -15.50 5.65 0.71
N TRP A 157 -15.15 4.62 1.50
CA TRP A 157 -14.38 4.81 2.73
C TRP A 157 -13.05 5.52 2.47
N ILE A 158 -12.28 5.08 1.46
CA ILE A 158 -11.02 5.71 1.06
C ILE A 158 -11.25 7.17 0.67
N SER A 159 -12.32 7.47 -0.06
CA SER A 159 -12.62 8.84 -0.51
C SER A 159 -12.88 9.80 0.67
N ARG A 160 -13.49 9.31 1.75
CA ARG A 160 -13.82 10.07 2.95
C ARG A 160 -12.66 10.22 3.92
N HIS A 161 -11.77 9.24 3.98
CA HIS A 161 -10.75 9.17 5.04
C HIS A 161 -9.32 9.45 4.56
N ALA A 162 -8.99 9.28 3.28
CA ALA A 162 -7.62 9.46 2.80
C ALA A 162 -7.03 10.83 3.18
N LYS A 163 -5.80 10.82 3.67
CA LYS A 163 -5.15 11.99 4.28
C LYS A 163 -4.36 12.79 3.25
N VAL A 164 -4.46 14.11 3.29
CA VAL A 164 -3.68 15.02 2.42
C VAL A 164 -2.17 14.92 2.72
N ILE A 165 -1.34 14.82 1.67
CA ILE A 165 0.13 14.69 1.74
C ILE A 165 0.91 15.55 0.73
#